data_AF-A0A166EG22-F1
#
_entry.id   AF-A0A166EG22-F1
#
_cell.length_a   1.000
_cell.length_b   1.000
_cell.length_c   1.000
_cell.angle_alpha   90.00
_cell.angle_beta   90.00
_cell.angle_gamma   90.00
#
_symmetry.space_group_name_H-M   'P 1'
#
loop_
_entity.id
_entity.type
_entity.pdbx_description
1 polymer ?
#
loop_
_entity_poly.entity_id
_entity_poly.type
_entity_poly.pdbx_seq_one_letter_code
_entity_poly.pdbx_strand_id
1 'polypeptide(L)'
;MAGKTLKTFKNLSDFRSGFSDLKQKMDHKHGIHLLDITKFDKELGNKTFLEKSYEAAVEDTPKVSKVSEAHGKLTRLKNSLERESSGFEDLDKLYNKLVAQLNEASKKNKGDVKKLSEDKEYDEAQANLLKLAPHWKKASKKRNDFRKAERELAGLDKKLTEIKAETSKKCPVEVKRDSKKLLLLIAGDKVVEYSMKHTK
;
A
#
# COMPACT_ATOMS: atom_id res chain seq x y z
N MET A 1 24.05 -8.50 22.72
CA MET A 1 23.33 -8.89 23.95
C MET A 1 22.89 -10.34 23.82
N ALA A 2 23.58 -11.30 24.44
CA ALA A 2 23.19 -12.71 24.42
C ALA A 2 22.34 -13.03 25.66
N GLY A 3 21.08 -12.58 25.65
CA GLY A 3 20.09 -12.98 26.66
C GLY A 3 19.50 -14.36 26.34
N LYS A 4 19.12 -15.11 27.37
CA LYS A 4 18.40 -16.39 27.23
C LYS A 4 16.97 -16.11 26.74
N THR A 5 16.59 -16.73 25.63
CA THR A 5 15.19 -16.74 25.18
C THR A 5 14.35 -17.57 26.14
N LEU A 6 13.34 -16.95 26.74
CA LEU A 6 12.40 -17.62 27.62
C LEU A 6 11.33 -18.35 26.81
N LYS A 7 10.77 -17.68 25.79
CA LYS A 7 9.83 -18.25 24.83
C LYS A 7 9.78 -17.42 23.55
N THR A 8 9.63 -18.10 22.43
CA THR A 8 9.28 -17.51 21.14
C THR A 8 7.85 -17.92 20.81
N PHE A 9 7.04 -16.93 20.47
CA PHE A 9 5.66 -17.09 20.03
C PHE A 9 5.60 -16.87 18.52
N LYS A 10 4.70 -17.58 17.86
CA LYS A 10 4.59 -17.54 16.38
C LYS A 10 4.19 -16.17 15.85
N ASN A 11 3.36 -15.46 16.61
CA ASN A 11 2.79 -14.15 16.29
C ASN A 11 2.22 -13.47 17.55
N LEU A 12 1.72 -12.23 17.41
CA LEU A 12 1.13 -11.48 18.53
C LEU A 12 -0.08 -12.19 19.17
N SER A 13 -0.90 -12.91 18.39
CA SER A 13 -2.06 -13.62 18.94
C SER A 13 -1.62 -14.79 19.82
N ASP A 14 -0.63 -15.56 19.39
CA ASP A 14 -0.03 -16.66 20.16
C ASP A 14 0.68 -16.13 21.42
N PHE A 15 1.31 -14.96 21.33
CA PHE A 15 1.85 -14.26 22.49
C PHE A 15 0.75 -13.95 23.50
N ARG A 16 -0.35 -13.33 23.08
CA ARG A 16 -1.44 -12.94 23.99
C ARG A 16 -2.11 -14.11 24.68
N SER A 17 -2.34 -15.22 23.98
CA SER A 17 -2.94 -16.40 24.59
C SER A 17 -1.97 -17.14 25.51
N GLY A 18 -0.68 -17.19 25.17
CA GLY A 18 0.31 -17.99 25.90
C GLY A 18 1.21 -17.23 26.88
N PHE A 19 1.00 -15.92 27.10
CA PHE A 19 1.84 -15.13 28.00
C PHE A 19 1.58 -15.42 29.48
N SER A 20 0.34 -15.76 29.86
CA SER A 20 0.01 -16.16 31.24
C SER A 20 0.83 -17.37 31.69
N ASP A 21 0.88 -18.41 30.85
CA ASP A 21 1.70 -19.60 31.09
C ASP A 21 3.20 -19.28 31.18
N LEU A 22 3.66 -18.28 30.41
CA LEU A 22 5.04 -17.84 30.48
C LEU A 22 5.33 -17.17 31.82
N LYS A 23 4.43 -16.33 32.36
CA LYS A 23 4.61 -15.69 33.68
C LYS A 23 4.82 -16.72 34.79
N GLN A 24 4.04 -17.81 34.78
CA GLN A 24 4.22 -18.89 35.76
C GLN A 24 5.59 -19.56 35.62
N LYS A 25 6.05 -19.81 34.38
CA LYS A 25 7.38 -20.36 34.12
C LYS A 25 8.50 -19.39 34.49
N MET A 26 8.29 -18.08 34.36
CA MET A 26 9.25 -17.05 34.73
C MET A 26 9.60 -17.10 36.21
N ASP A 27 8.62 -17.26 37.10
CA ASP A 27 8.89 -17.41 38.53
C ASP A 27 9.45 -18.81 38.86
N HIS A 28 8.76 -19.88 38.45
CA HIS A 28 9.11 -21.24 38.89
C HIS A 28 10.34 -21.85 38.21
N LYS A 29 10.56 -21.58 36.91
CA LYS A 29 11.65 -22.21 36.13
C LYS A 29 12.83 -21.27 35.91
N HIS A 30 12.58 -19.97 35.91
CA HIS A 30 13.60 -18.97 35.64
C HIS A 30 13.99 -18.19 36.90
N GLY A 31 13.28 -18.31 38.02
CA GLY A 31 13.65 -17.63 39.26
C GLY A 31 13.55 -16.10 39.14
N ILE A 32 12.63 -15.60 38.31
CA ILE A 32 12.36 -14.16 38.17
C ILE A 32 11.36 -13.77 39.24
N HIS A 33 11.67 -12.76 40.04
CA HIS A 33 10.81 -12.34 41.13
C HIS A 33 9.45 -11.83 40.61
N LEU A 34 8.36 -12.18 41.31
CA LEU A 34 6.98 -11.84 40.91
C LEU A 34 6.79 -10.33 40.67
N LEU A 35 7.38 -9.48 41.51
CA LEU A 35 7.31 -8.02 41.33
C LEU A 35 7.92 -7.54 40.00
N ASP A 36 8.99 -8.18 39.53
CA ASP A 36 9.60 -7.85 38.24
C ASP A 36 8.77 -8.36 37.07
N ILE A 37 8.13 -9.53 37.21
CA ILE A 37 7.18 -10.05 36.22
C ILE A 37 5.97 -9.10 36.09
N THR A 38 5.39 -8.68 37.21
CA THR A 38 4.23 -7.78 37.23
C THR A 38 4.57 -6.40 36.67
N LYS A 39 5.77 -5.87 36.96
CA LYS A 39 6.21 -4.59 36.38
C LYS A 39 6.49 -4.72 34.89
N PHE A 40 7.15 -5.79 34.46
CA PHE A 40 7.35 -6.06 33.03
C PHE A 40 6.01 -6.16 32.28
N ASP A 41 5.02 -6.87 32.84
CA ASP A 41 3.66 -6.94 32.29
C ASP A 41 2.99 -5.58 32.16
N LYS A 42 3.27 -4.64 33.08
CA LYS A 42 2.81 -3.25 32.95
C LYS A 42 3.55 -2.49 31.84
N GLU A 43 4.87 -2.71 31.68
CA GLU A 43 5.69 -2.11 30.61
C GLU A 43 5.31 -2.61 29.21
N LEU A 44 4.75 -3.82 29.11
CA LEU A 44 4.12 -4.28 27.87
C LEU A 44 2.99 -3.35 27.41
N GLY A 45 2.52 -2.46 28.29
CA GLY A 45 1.65 -1.34 27.97
C GLY A 45 0.22 -1.78 27.69
N ASN A 46 -0.52 -0.88 27.05
CA ASN A 46 -1.89 -1.17 26.62
C ASN A 46 -1.90 -1.99 25.32
N LYS A 47 -3.04 -2.65 25.07
CA LYS A 47 -3.28 -3.50 23.89
C LYS A 47 -2.89 -2.82 22.57
N THR A 48 -3.19 -1.51 22.46
CA THR A 48 -2.98 -0.69 21.27
C THR A 48 -1.50 -0.46 20.96
N PHE A 49 -0.65 -0.26 21.97
CA PHE A 49 0.78 -0.03 21.78
C PHE A 49 1.48 -1.23 21.12
N LEU A 50 1.21 -2.43 21.61
CA LEU A 50 1.77 -3.65 21.05
C LEU A 50 1.22 -3.96 19.65
N GLU A 51 -0.06 -3.67 19.41
CA GLU A 51 -0.65 -3.79 18.07
C GLU A 51 0.08 -2.90 17.06
N LYS A 52 0.27 -1.60 17.38
CA LYS A 52 0.98 -0.68 16.49
C LYS A 52 2.44 -1.07 16.25
N SER A 53 3.14 -1.47 17.31
CA SER A 53 4.54 -1.92 17.19
C SER A 53 4.65 -3.19 16.34
N TYR A 54 3.67 -4.09 16.46
CA TYR A 54 3.61 -5.30 15.67
C TYR A 54 3.26 -5.04 14.20
N GLU A 55 2.29 -4.17 13.94
CA GLU A 55 1.94 -3.74 12.59
C GLU A 55 3.14 -3.10 11.89
N ALA A 56 3.84 -2.18 12.56
CA ALA A 56 5.06 -1.56 12.03
C ALA A 56 6.12 -2.63 11.69
N ALA A 57 6.39 -3.57 12.59
CA ALA A 57 7.34 -4.66 12.32
C ALA A 57 6.92 -5.55 11.14
N VAL A 58 5.62 -5.79 10.95
CA VAL A 58 5.10 -6.51 9.77
C VAL A 58 5.30 -5.68 8.50
N GLU A 59 5.07 -4.37 8.56
CA GLU A 59 5.25 -3.44 7.44
C GLU A 59 6.71 -3.29 7.02
N ASP A 60 7.64 -3.30 7.97
CA ASP A 60 9.08 -3.16 7.75
C ASP A 60 9.72 -4.45 7.20
N THR A 61 8.99 -5.57 7.17
CA THR A 61 9.53 -6.78 6.57
C THR A 61 9.89 -6.57 5.10
N PRO A 62 11.01 -7.16 4.60
CA PRO A 62 11.47 -6.92 3.23
C PRO A 62 10.43 -7.23 2.14
N LYS A 63 9.52 -8.17 2.41
CA LYS A 63 8.46 -8.54 1.46
C LYS A 63 7.34 -7.48 1.41
N VAL A 64 6.87 -7.01 2.57
CA VAL A 64 5.81 -5.99 2.64
C VAL A 64 6.35 -4.64 2.17
N SER A 65 7.54 -4.25 2.64
CA SER A 65 8.20 -2.99 2.28
C SER A 65 8.39 -2.85 0.75
N LYS A 66 8.89 -3.88 0.05
CA LYS A 66 9.03 -3.86 -1.42
C LYS A 66 7.71 -3.62 -2.15
N VAL A 67 6.61 -4.22 -1.69
CA VAL A 67 5.29 -4.06 -2.32
C VAL A 67 4.70 -2.69 -1.97
N SER A 68 4.92 -2.21 -0.75
CA SER A 68 4.54 -0.87 -0.31
C SER A 68 5.24 0.22 -1.12
N GLU A 69 6.54 0.07 -1.39
CA GLU A 69 7.29 0.98 -2.25
C GLU A 69 6.77 0.99 -3.70
N ALA A 70 6.49 -0.19 -4.26
CA ALA A 70 5.92 -0.31 -5.60
C ALA A 70 4.54 0.36 -5.67
N HIS A 71 3.70 0.13 -4.66
CA HIS A 71 2.42 0.80 -4.51
C HIS A 71 2.59 2.33 -4.44
N GLY A 72 3.49 2.85 -3.60
CA GLY A 72 3.75 4.28 -3.48
C GLY A 72 4.25 4.93 -4.79
N LYS A 73 5.12 4.26 -5.54
CA LYS A 73 5.57 4.70 -6.87
C LYS A 73 4.42 4.76 -7.86
N LEU A 74 3.58 3.72 -7.88
CA LEU A 74 2.43 3.65 -8.78
C LEU A 74 1.37 4.69 -8.45
N THR A 75 1.11 4.96 -7.17
CA THR A 75 0.21 6.04 -6.73
C THR A 75 0.67 7.40 -7.23
N ARG A 76 1.98 7.69 -7.12
CA ARG A 76 2.54 8.96 -7.64
C ARG A 76 2.40 9.05 -9.16
N LEU A 77 2.66 7.96 -9.88
CA LEU A 77 2.48 7.90 -11.33
C LEU A 77 1.01 8.11 -11.71
N LYS A 78 0.07 7.42 -11.04
CA LYS A 78 -1.37 7.57 -11.24
C LYS A 78 -1.79 9.03 -11.07
N ASN A 79 -1.38 9.68 -9.98
CA ASN A 79 -1.73 11.08 -9.71
C ASN A 79 -1.07 12.07 -10.70
N SER A 80 0.08 11.72 -11.29
CA SER A 80 0.66 12.52 -12.40
C SER A 80 -0.17 12.36 -13.67
N LEU A 81 -0.48 11.13 -14.05
CA LEU A 81 -1.27 10.82 -15.24
C LEU A 81 -2.69 11.38 -15.15
N GLU A 82 -3.30 11.38 -13.97
CA GLU A 82 -4.60 11.99 -13.71
C GLU A 82 -4.58 13.48 -14.07
N ARG A 83 -3.63 14.24 -13.51
CA ARG A 83 -3.44 15.66 -13.79
C ARG A 83 -3.16 15.90 -15.27
N GLU A 84 -2.33 15.08 -15.89
CA GLU A 84 -1.99 15.21 -17.31
C GLU A 84 -3.11 14.76 -18.27
N SER A 85 -4.08 13.99 -17.78
CA SER A 85 -5.30 13.60 -18.49
C SER A 85 -6.50 14.49 -18.16
N SER A 86 -6.30 15.50 -17.28
CA SER A 86 -7.32 16.49 -16.97
C SER A 86 -7.75 17.22 -18.24
N GLY A 87 -9.06 17.37 -18.45
CA GLY A 87 -9.62 17.93 -19.68
C GLY A 87 -9.65 16.99 -20.88
N PHE A 88 -9.20 15.73 -20.74
CA PHE A 88 -9.35 14.73 -21.81
C PHE A 88 -10.83 14.55 -22.21
N GLU A 89 -11.76 14.57 -21.26
CA GLU A 89 -13.18 14.36 -21.55
C GLU A 89 -13.78 15.46 -22.42
N ASP A 90 -13.37 16.72 -22.19
CA ASP A 90 -13.81 17.83 -23.02
C ASP A 90 -13.14 17.81 -24.41
N LEU A 91 -11.85 17.44 -24.45
CA LEU A 91 -11.13 17.23 -25.69
C LEU A 91 -11.73 16.09 -26.53
N ASP A 92 -12.15 15.01 -25.89
CA ASP A 92 -12.77 13.85 -26.52
C ASP A 92 -14.17 14.19 -27.06
N LYS A 93 -14.98 14.94 -26.30
CA LYS A 93 -16.26 15.48 -26.78
C LYS A 93 -16.07 16.37 -28.01
N LEU A 94 -15.10 17.29 -27.98
CA LEU A 94 -14.82 18.19 -29.11
C LEU A 94 -14.35 17.40 -30.35
N TYR A 95 -13.45 16.45 -30.16
CA TYR A 95 -12.97 15.57 -31.23
C TYR A 95 -14.12 14.78 -31.86
N ASN A 96 -14.95 14.12 -31.04
CA ASN A 96 -16.09 13.35 -31.52
C ASN A 96 -17.15 14.23 -32.20
N LYS A 97 -17.36 15.47 -31.75
CA LYS A 97 -18.24 16.44 -32.42
C LYS A 97 -17.74 16.78 -33.82
N LEU A 98 -16.45 17.09 -33.98
CA LEU A 98 -15.86 17.40 -35.29
C LEU A 98 -15.93 16.19 -36.23
N VAL A 99 -15.68 14.98 -35.73
CA VAL A 99 -15.83 13.74 -36.51
C VAL A 99 -17.29 13.54 -36.95
N ALA A 100 -18.26 13.81 -36.07
CA ALA A 100 -19.68 13.72 -36.41
C ALA A 100 -20.06 14.74 -37.51
N GLN A 101 -19.60 15.99 -37.41
CA GLN A 101 -19.83 17.02 -38.42
C GLN A 101 -19.27 16.62 -39.80
N LEU A 102 -18.05 16.08 -39.85
CA LEU A 102 -17.48 15.57 -41.11
C LEU A 102 -18.29 14.41 -41.70
N ASN A 103 -18.77 13.49 -40.85
CA ASN A 103 -19.60 12.38 -41.28
C ASN A 103 -20.98 12.84 -41.78
N GLU A 104 -21.58 13.86 -41.15
CA GLU A 104 -22.85 14.45 -41.59
C GLU A 104 -22.72 15.20 -42.91
N ALA A 105 -21.68 16.02 -43.07
CA ALA A 105 -21.38 16.69 -44.33
C ALA A 105 -21.11 15.67 -45.46
N SER A 106 -20.35 14.61 -45.17
CA SER A 106 -20.12 13.49 -46.09
C SER A 106 -21.43 12.81 -46.52
N LYS A 107 -22.34 12.55 -45.57
CA LYS A 107 -23.68 11.98 -45.87
C LYS A 107 -24.54 12.92 -46.71
N LYS A 108 -24.62 14.22 -46.35
CA LYS A 108 -25.39 15.26 -47.06
C LYS A 108 -24.96 15.35 -48.52
N ASN A 109 -23.64 15.30 -48.76
CA ASN A 109 -23.05 15.38 -50.09
C ASN A 109 -22.88 14.00 -50.76
N LYS A 110 -23.41 12.90 -50.18
CA LYS A 110 -23.30 11.52 -50.68
C LYS A 110 -21.87 11.07 -50.99
N GLY A 111 -20.88 11.61 -50.27
CA GLY A 111 -19.46 11.34 -50.50
C GLY A 111 -18.88 11.97 -51.78
N ASP A 112 -19.60 12.88 -52.45
CA ASP A 112 -19.11 13.61 -53.61
C ASP A 112 -17.99 14.58 -53.19
N VAL A 113 -16.77 14.26 -53.58
CA VAL A 113 -15.54 14.98 -53.19
C VAL A 113 -15.58 16.45 -53.62
N LYS A 114 -16.15 16.77 -54.79
CA LYS A 114 -16.21 18.16 -55.27
C LYS A 114 -17.17 19.00 -54.42
N LYS A 115 -18.33 18.43 -54.08
CA LYS A 115 -19.31 19.11 -53.22
C LYS A 115 -18.81 19.26 -51.79
N LEU A 116 -18.00 18.33 -51.31
CA LEU A 116 -17.37 18.41 -49.99
C LEU A 116 -16.29 19.49 -49.93
N SER A 117 -15.47 19.64 -50.97
CA SER A 117 -14.45 20.69 -51.03
C SER A 117 -15.01 22.10 -51.17
N GLU A 118 -16.30 22.24 -51.50
CA GLU A 118 -17.00 23.52 -51.58
C GLU A 118 -17.83 23.81 -50.31
N ASP A 119 -17.95 22.82 -49.41
CA ASP A 119 -18.70 22.94 -48.16
C ASP A 119 -17.81 23.55 -47.06
N LYS A 120 -18.06 24.81 -46.73
CA LYS A 120 -17.31 25.56 -45.72
C LYS A 120 -17.33 24.87 -44.34
N GLU A 121 -18.44 24.24 -43.97
CA GLU A 121 -18.54 23.55 -42.68
C GLU A 121 -17.67 22.30 -42.64
N TYR A 122 -17.55 21.60 -43.78
CA TYR A 122 -16.65 20.46 -43.93
C TYR A 122 -15.18 20.88 -43.82
N ASP A 123 -14.78 21.91 -44.57
CA ASP A 123 -13.41 22.42 -44.58
C ASP A 123 -12.96 22.93 -43.20
N GLU A 124 -13.83 23.70 -42.53
CA GLU A 124 -13.56 24.20 -41.17
C GLU A 124 -13.45 23.07 -40.15
N ALA A 125 -14.37 22.09 -40.20
CA ALA A 125 -14.32 20.93 -39.33
C ALA A 125 -13.07 20.08 -39.57
N GLN A 126 -12.66 19.92 -40.84
CA GLN A 126 -11.47 19.15 -41.21
C GLN A 126 -10.20 19.84 -40.73
N ALA A 127 -10.07 21.16 -40.94
CA ALA A 127 -8.93 21.94 -40.48
C ALA A 127 -8.81 21.93 -38.94
N ASN A 128 -9.94 22.05 -38.24
CA ASN A 128 -9.97 21.97 -36.78
C ASN A 128 -9.64 20.56 -36.27
N LEU A 129 -10.13 19.51 -36.92
CA LEU A 129 -9.82 18.13 -36.56
C LEU A 129 -8.34 17.81 -36.77
N LEU A 130 -7.73 18.27 -37.87
CA LEU A 130 -6.30 18.10 -38.14
C LEU A 130 -5.42 18.75 -37.06
N LYS A 131 -5.81 19.95 -36.58
CA LYS A 131 -5.14 20.62 -35.46
C LYS A 131 -5.35 19.88 -34.14
N LEU A 132 -6.55 19.36 -33.89
CA LEU A 132 -6.92 18.72 -32.63
C LEU A 132 -6.39 17.29 -32.48
N ALA A 133 -6.27 16.54 -33.58
CA ALA A 133 -5.95 15.11 -33.57
C ALA A 133 -4.63 14.74 -32.86
N PRO A 134 -3.52 15.49 -33.01
CA PRO A 134 -2.29 15.20 -32.28
C PRO A 134 -2.45 15.34 -30.76
N HIS A 135 -3.19 16.36 -30.32
CA HIS A 135 -3.47 16.61 -28.90
C HIS A 135 -4.39 15.53 -28.33
N TRP A 136 -5.45 15.17 -29.06
CA TRP A 136 -6.36 14.09 -28.68
C TRP A 136 -5.63 12.75 -28.56
N LYS A 137 -4.79 12.40 -29.54
CA LYS A 137 -3.99 11.16 -29.52
C LYS A 137 -3.06 11.10 -28.31
N LYS A 138 -2.37 12.21 -28.00
CA LYS A 138 -1.47 12.30 -26.85
C LYS A 138 -2.24 12.17 -25.53
N ALA A 139 -3.36 12.87 -25.38
CA ALA A 139 -4.19 12.82 -24.17
C ALA A 139 -4.86 11.45 -23.98
N SER A 140 -5.35 10.84 -25.06
CA SER A 140 -5.92 9.49 -25.07
C SER A 140 -4.91 8.44 -24.59
N LYS A 141 -3.65 8.53 -25.06
CA LYS A 141 -2.58 7.66 -24.56
C LYS A 141 -2.39 7.81 -23.05
N LYS A 142 -2.31 9.04 -22.54
CA LYS A 142 -2.18 9.30 -21.09
C LYS A 142 -3.38 8.81 -20.28
N ARG A 143 -4.60 8.95 -20.81
CA ARG A 143 -5.82 8.41 -20.17
C ARG A 143 -5.80 6.89 -20.10
N ASN A 144 -5.31 6.22 -21.14
CA ASN A 144 -5.12 4.77 -21.13
C ASN A 144 -4.04 4.34 -20.14
N ASP A 145 -2.91 5.05 -20.10
CA ASP A 145 -1.84 4.80 -19.13
C ASP A 145 -2.34 5.01 -17.68
N PHE A 146 -3.17 6.03 -17.44
CA PHE A 146 -3.84 6.26 -16.16
C PHE A 146 -4.72 5.07 -15.76
N ARG A 147 -5.62 4.62 -16.65
CA ARG A 147 -6.50 3.47 -16.39
C ARG A 147 -5.71 2.17 -16.16
N LYS A 148 -4.58 2.01 -16.84
CA LYS A 148 -3.68 0.88 -16.61
C LYS A 148 -3.06 0.95 -15.21
N ALA A 149 -2.55 2.12 -14.81
CA ALA A 149 -2.00 2.34 -13.48
C ALA A 149 -3.04 2.11 -12.38
N GLU A 150 -4.30 2.51 -12.58
CA GLU A 150 -5.41 2.21 -11.65
C GLU A 150 -5.62 0.71 -11.43
N ARG A 151 -5.66 -0.07 -12.52
CA ARG A 151 -5.85 -1.53 -12.41
C ARG A 151 -4.67 -2.20 -11.73
N GLU A 152 -3.45 -1.79 -12.06
CA GLU A 152 -2.24 -2.30 -11.43
C GLU A 152 -2.21 -1.96 -9.93
N LEU A 153 -2.68 -0.78 -9.54
CA LEU A 153 -2.75 -0.34 -8.15
C LEU A 153 -3.74 -1.18 -7.36
N ALA A 154 -4.93 -1.43 -7.90
CA ALA A 154 -5.91 -2.34 -7.28
C ALA A 154 -5.36 -3.76 -7.11
N GLY A 155 -4.56 -4.24 -8.08
CA GLY A 155 -3.85 -5.51 -7.97
C GLY A 155 -2.81 -5.51 -6.85
N LEU A 156 -2.06 -4.41 -6.70
CA LEU A 156 -1.10 -4.24 -5.62
C LEU A 156 -1.75 -4.14 -4.24
N ASP A 157 -2.91 -3.49 -4.11
CA ASP A 157 -3.66 -3.41 -2.84
C ASP A 157 -4.05 -4.80 -2.32
N LYS A 158 -4.59 -5.64 -3.21
CA LYS A 158 -4.92 -7.03 -2.88
C LYS A 158 -3.68 -7.79 -2.45
N LYS A 159 -2.59 -7.69 -3.23
CA LYS A 159 -1.32 -8.35 -2.94
C LYS A 159 -0.68 -7.88 -1.63
N LEU A 160 -0.76 -6.58 -1.33
CA LEU A 160 -0.27 -6.00 -0.08
C LEU A 160 -1.04 -6.57 1.11
N THR A 161 -2.37 -6.67 0.99
CA THR A 161 -3.24 -7.23 2.02
C THR A 161 -2.89 -8.70 2.30
N GLU A 162 -2.76 -9.51 1.25
CA GLU A 162 -2.40 -10.93 1.35
C GLU A 162 -1.01 -11.12 1.98
N ILE A 163 0.01 -10.38 1.50
CA ILE A 163 1.37 -10.49 2.04
C ILE A 163 1.45 -10.01 3.49
N LYS A 164 0.74 -8.92 3.86
CA LYS A 164 0.66 -8.47 5.26
C LYS A 164 0.02 -9.54 6.14
N ALA A 165 -1.06 -10.18 5.70
CA ALA A 165 -1.72 -11.25 6.45
C ALA A 165 -0.82 -12.48 6.62
N GLU A 166 -0.11 -12.90 5.58
CA GLU A 166 0.84 -14.02 5.65
C GLU A 166 2.06 -13.70 6.54
N THR A 167 2.59 -12.49 6.41
CA THR A 167 3.75 -12.03 7.19
C THR A 167 3.38 -11.89 8.66
N SER A 168 2.21 -11.33 8.96
CA SER A 168 1.63 -11.27 10.31
C SER A 168 1.53 -12.64 10.98
N LYS A 169 1.20 -13.71 10.24
CA LYS A 169 1.15 -15.07 10.83
C LYS A 169 2.51 -15.63 11.21
N LYS A 170 3.59 -15.09 10.63
CA LYS A 170 4.98 -15.58 10.74
C LYS A 170 5.92 -14.62 11.49
N CYS A 171 5.44 -13.43 11.87
CA CYS A 171 6.24 -12.42 12.55
C CYS A 171 6.40 -12.80 14.03
N PRO A 172 7.60 -13.26 14.47
CA PRO A 172 7.75 -13.83 15.80
C PRO A 172 7.72 -12.76 16.89
N VAL A 173 7.22 -13.14 18.06
CA VAL A 173 7.32 -12.34 19.29
C VAL A 173 8.16 -13.13 20.29
N GLU A 174 9.25 -12.54 20.78
CA GLU A 174 10.19 -13.21 21.68
C GLU A 174 10.25 -12.50 23.02
N VAL A 175 10.17 -13.27 24.10
CA VAL A 175 10.50 -12.77 25.44
C VAL A 175 11.89 -13.28 25.81
N LYS A 176 12.83 -12.36 25.98
CA LYS A 176 14.21 -12.65 26.37
C LYS A 176 14.49 -12.13 27.77
N ARG A 177 15.42 -12.79 28.43
CA ARG A 177 16.00 -12.35 29.70
C ARG A 177 17.51 -12.30 29.60
N ASP A 178 18.10 -11.27 30.18
CA ASP A 178 19.50 -11.30 30.60
C ASP A 178 19.62 -11.23 32.13
N SER A 179 20.84 -11.11 32.66
CA SER A 179 21.06 -11.06 34.11
C SER A 179 20.34 -9.90 34.81
N LYS A 180 20.01 -8.82 34.10
CA LYS A 180 19.47 -7.57 34.67
C LYS A 180 18.17 -7.10 34.02
N LYS A 181 17.74 -7.69 32.90
CA LYS A 181 16.65 -7.16 32.07
C LYS A 181 15.72 -8.24 31.54
N LEU A 182 14.48 -7.82 31.31
CA LEU A 182 13.46 -8.50 30.52
C LEU A 182 13.19 -7.71 29.25
N LEU A 183 13.12 -8.41 28.13
CA LEU A 183 12.95 -7.82 26.81
C LEU A 183 11.76 -8.47 26.11
N LEU A 184 10.93 -7.65 25.45
CA LEU A 184 10.03 -8.10 24.39
C LEU A 184 10.63 -7.69 23.05
N LEU A 185 10.78 -8.65 22.16
CA LEU A 185 11.20 -8.41 20.79
C LEU A 185 10.10 -8.81 19.82
N ILE A 186 9.90 -8.05 18.76
CA ILE A 186 8.99 -8.35 17.65
C ILE A 186 9.83 -8.36 16.38
N ALA A 187 9.77 -9.45 15.59
CA ALA A 187 10.62 -9.65 14.43
C ALA A 187 12.14 -9.55 14.70
N GLY A 188 12.56 -9.68 15.97
CA GLY A 188 13.96 -9.51 16.39
C GLY A 188 14.31 -8.09 16.86
N ASP A 189 13.41 -7.12 16.68
CA ASP A 189 13.58 -5.75 17.16
C ASP A 189 13.02 -5.58 18.57
N LYS A 190 13.76 -4.87 19.42
CA LYS A 190 13.40 -4.64 20.82
C LYS A 190 12.28 -3.60 20.92
N VAL A 191 11.13 -4.00 21.46
CA VAL A 191 9.95 -3.14 21.64
C VAL A 191 9.77 -2.71 23.09
N VAL A 192 10.07 -3.60 24.04
CA VAL A 192 9.99 -3.31 25.47
C VAL A 192 11.27 -3.76 26.15
N GLU A 193 11.76 -2.95 27.09
CA GLU A 193 12.87 -3.26 27.97
C GLU A 193 12.54 -2.89 29.41
N TYR A 194 12.58 -3.87 30.31
CA TYR A 194 12.41 -3.66 31.74
C TYR A 194 13.66 -4.09 32.48
N SER A 195 14.21 -3.20 33.32
CA SER A 195 15.32 -3.53 34.20
C SER A 195 14.80 -4.19 35.47
N MET A 196 15.15 -5.46 35.67
CA MET A 196 14.83 -6.24 36.87
C MET A 196 15.54 -5.65 38.09
N LYS A 197 14.81 -5.46 39.19
CA LYS A 197 15.32 -4.83 40.42
C LYS A 197 15.29 -5.77 41.62
N HIS A 198 14.62 -6.91 41.48
CA HIS A 198 14.40 -7.85 42.56
C HIS A 198 15.03 -9.17 42.10
N THR A 199 16.31 -9.32 42.37
CA THR A 199 17.01 -10.60 42.19
C THR A 199 16.67 -11.52 43.34
N LYS A 200 16.23 -12.74 43.04
CA LYS A 200 16.36 -13.87 43.97
C LYS A 200 17.83 -14.27 44.03
#